data_AF-A0A084A8A5-F1
#
_entry.id   AF-A0A084A8A5-F1
#
_cell.length_a   1.000
_cell.length_b   1.000
_cell.length_c   1.000
_cell.angle_alpha   90.00
_cell.angle_beta   90.00
_cell.angle_gamma   90.00
#
_symmetry.space_group_name_H-M   'P 1'
#
loop_
_entity.id
_entity.type
_entity.pdbx_description
1 polymer ?
#
loop_
_entity_poly.entity_id
_entity_poly.type
_entity_poly.pdbx_seq_one_letter_code
_entity_poly.pdbx_strand_id
1 'polypeptide(L)'
;MKQLLIKIKKYSELVCESCGGHDFREQEDYLECENCHSIYKKNSLQKRTIYRQSVIRWSGLVGVFLLMSLLGFFFIFYSTKGTQASKVSYSDVGPGKPYKTVKEKEASDRLSAEIEADAKWGLEHLDLTGVWTTYYFNSIQVTTAQFSDKANSPTTYTNGMLFSELVKKVGKPKSEEDYGNGRNQADFFYHGTDKKGGKWTIAVFIVYDVKSGMITGKDVMG
;
A
#
# COMPACT_ATOMS: atom_id res chain seq x y z
N MET A 1 -32.36 36.02 -5.00
CA MET A 1 -32.13 34.57 -4.86
C MET A 1 -31.19 34.11 -5.97
N LYS A 2 -29.93 33.78 -5.67
CA LYS A 2 -28.97 33.24 -6.66
C LYS A 2 -29.09 31.71 -6.69
N GLN A 3 -29.46 31.15 -7.84
CA GLN A 3 -29.45 29.71 -8.06
C GLN A 3 -28.01 29.20 -8.09
N LEU A 4 -27.66 28.30 -7.16
CA LEU A 4 -26.40 27.56 -7.16
C LEU A 4 -26.47 26.47 -8.23
N LEU A 5 -25.63 26.59 -9.27
CA LEU A 5 -25.43 25.53 -10.26
C LEU A 5 -24.65 24.38 -9.61
N ILE A 6 -25.33 23.28 -9.29
CA ILE A 6 -24.72 22.04 -8.80
C ILE A 6 -24.37 21.18 -10.03
N LYS A 7 -23.07 21.02 -10.34
CA LYS A 7 -22.61 20.02 -11.30
C LYS A 7 -22.39 18.70 -10.57
N ILE A 8 -23.21 17.71 -10.87
CA ILE A 8 -23.04 16.34 -10.36
C ILE A 8 -22.23 15.54 -11.40
N LYS A 9 -21.01 15.14 -11.05
CA LYS A 9 -20.23 14.19 -11.85
C LYS A 9 -20.39 12.78 -11.28
N LYS A 10 -20.68 11.80 -12.14
CA LYS A 10 -20.81 10.39 -11.78
C LYS A 10 -19.43 9.71 -11.90
N TYR A 11 -19.03 8.98 -10.88
CA TYR A 11 -17.85 8.13 -10.90
C TYR A 11 -18.24 6.74 -10.42
N SER A 12 -17.66 5.70 -11.02
CA SER A 12 -17.77 4.31 -10.58
C SER A 12 -16.48 3.92 -9.86
N GLU A 13 -16.57 3.51 -8.61
CA GLU A 13 -15.40 3.18 -7.78
C GLU A 13 -15.60 1.81 -7.13
N LEU A 14 -14.51 1.05 -7.00
CA LEU A 14 -14.49 -0.20 -6.22
C LEU A 14 -14.37 0.18 -4.74
N VAL A 15 -15.13 -0.50 -3.88
CA VAL A 15 -15.12 -0.25 -2.44
C VAL A 15 -14.98 -1.59 -1.73
N CYS A 16 -14.02 -1.68 -0.82
CA CYS A 16 -13.75 -2.88 -0.05
C CYS A 16 -14.90 -3.14 0.92
N GLU A 17 -15.49 -4.33 0.87
CA GLU A 17 -16.63 -4.69 1.72
C GLU A 17 -16.25 -4.76 3.20
N SER A 18 -14.98 -5.12 3.50
CA SER A 18 -14.49 -5.30 4.87
C SER A 18 -14.11 -4.01 5.60
N CYS A 19 -13.44 -3.07 4.92
CA CYS A 19 -12.90 -1.86 5.57
C CYS A 19 -13.31 -0.53 4.89
N GLY A 20 -14.07 -0.58 3.78
CA GLY A 20 -14.45 0.62 3.04
C GLY A 20 -13.32 1.28 2.24
N GLY A 21 -12.13 0.67 2.19
CA GLY A 21 -11.00 1.14 1.40
C GLY A 21 -11.30 1.15 -0.11
N HIS A 22 -10.65 2.05 -0.84
CA HIS A 22 -10.86 2.24 -2.28
C HIS A 22 -9.68 1.76 -3.13
N ASP A 23 -8.53 1.54 -2.50
CA ASP A 23 -7.31 1.12 -3.16
C ASP A 23 -7.28 -0.41 -3.25
N PHE A 24 -7.12 -0.91 -4.47
CA PHE A 24 -7.01 -2.34 -4.75
C PHE A 24 -5.80 -2.60 -5.64
N ARG A 25 -5.00 -3.60 -5.24
CA ARG A 25 -3.95 -4.19 -6.05
C ARG A 25 -4.55 -5.31 -6.89
N GLU A 26 -4.37 -5.22 -8.20
CA GLU A 26 -4.81 -6.25 -9.13
C GLU A 26 -3.73 -7.31 -9.32
N GLN A 27 -4.11 -8.57 -9.11
CA GLN A 27 -3.32 -9.74 -9.47
C GLN A 27 -4.08 -10.56 -10.52
N GLU A 28 -3.44 -11.58 -11.09
CA GLU A 28 -3.93 -12.31 -12.27
C GLU A 28 -5.44 -12.65 -12.16
N ASP A 29 -5.84 -13.33 -11.09
CA ASP A 29 -7.21 -13.82 -10.89
C ASP A 29 -8.00 -13.11 -9.78
N TYR A 30 -7.39 -12.20 -9.03
CA TYR A 30 -8.00 -11.60 -7.84
C TYR A 30 -7.61 -10.13 -7.61
N LEU A 31 -8.38 -9.46 -6.75
CA LEU A 31 -8.17 -8.09 -6.29
C LEU A 31 -7.90 -8.11 -4.79
N GLU A 32 -6.84 -7.45 -4.34
CA GLU A 32 -6.52 -7.31 -2.91
C GLU A 32 -6.68 -5.85 -2.48
N CYS A 33 -7.48 -5.56 -1.45
CA CYS A 33 -7.62 -4.20 -0.94
C CYS A 33 -6.33 -3.76 -0.22
N GLU A 34 -5.70 -2.66 -0.61
CA GLU A 34 -4.41 -2.24 -0.04
C GLU A 34 -4.49 -1.79 1.43
N ASN A 35 -5.69 -1.47 1.92
CA ASN A 35 -5.86 -0.94 3.28
C ASN A 35 -6.10 -2.01 4.35
N CYS A 36 -6.81 -3.08 4.01
CA CYS A 36 -7.13 -4.17 4.95
C CYS A 36 -6.86 -5.55 4.34
N HIS A 37 -6.13 -5.55 3.23
CA HIS A 37 -5.63 -6.72 2.51
C HIS A 37 -6.71 -7.73 2.10
N SER A 38 -7.98 -7.33 2.09
CA SER A 38 -9.08 -8.25 1.76
C SER A 38 -8.98 -8.70 0.31
N ILE A 39 -8.95 -10.02 0.09
CA ILE A 39 -8.84 -10.64 -1.23
C ILE A 39 -10.23 -10.92 -1.79
N TYR A 40 -10.46 -10.52 -3.04
CA TYR A 40 -11.72 -10.66 -3.76
C TYR A 40 -11.54 -11.28 -5.14
N LYS A 41 -12.51 -12.09 -5.57
CA LYS A 41 -12.57 -12.56 -6.96
C LYS A 41 -12.76 -11.35 -7.89
N LYS A 42 -11.96 -11.24 -8.96
CA LYS A 42 -11.90 -10.05 -9.83
C LYS A 42 -13.25 -9.55 -10.36
N ASN A 43 -14.18 -10.47 -10.64
CA ASN A 43 -15.51 -10.17 -11.17
C ASN A 43 -16.61 -10.00 -10.09
N SER A 44 -16.27 -10.13 -8.81
CA SER A 44 -17.27 -10.14 -7.71
C SER A 44 -17.56 -8.76 -7.12
N LEU A 45 -16.61 -7.82 -7.19
CA LEU A 45 -16.79 -6.49 -6.61
C LEU A 45 -17.72 -5.64 -7.47
N GLN A 46 -18.87 -5.27 -6.91
CA GLN A 46 -19.78 -4.32 -7.54
C GLN A 46 -19.20 -2.91 -7.46
N LYS A 47 -18.98 -2.28 -8.61
CA LYS A 47 -18.63 -0.86 -8.68
C LYS A 47 -19.78 -0.04 -8.10
N ARG A 48 -19.54 0.69 -7.00
CA ARG A 48 -20.53 1.63 -6.48
C ARG A 48 -20.46 2.94 -7.25
N THR A 49 -21.63 3.47 -7.62
CA THR A 49 -21.72 4.80 -8.21
C THR A 49 -21.70 5.83 -7.09
N ILE A 50 -20.67 6.67 -7.03
CA ILE A 50 -20.57 7.74 -6.04
C ILE A 50 -20.93 9.06 -6.73
N TYR A 51 -21.81 9.82 -6.08
CA TYR A 51 -22.22 11.15 -6.51
C TYR A 51 -21.45 12.19 -5.72
N ARG A 52 -20.45 12.83 -6.35
CA ARG A 52 -19.73 13.93 -5.71
C ARG A 52 -20.39 15.26 -6.07
N GLN A 53 -21.03 15.88 -5.08
CA GLN A 53 -21.56 17.23 -5.22
C GLN A 53 -20.45 18.25 -4.96
N SER A 54 -20.09 19.06 -5.94
CA SER A 54 -19.30 20.26 -5.70
C SER A 54 -20.23 21.47 -5.62
N VAL A 55 -20.30 22.08 -4.44
CA VAL A 55 -21.10 23.29 -4.21
C VAL A 55 -20.15 24.49 -4.34
N ILE A 56 -20.15 25.16 -5.49
CA ILE A 56 -19.35 26.37 -5.69
C ILE A 56 -20.08 27.55 -5.03
N ARG A 57 -19.76 27.83 -3.76
CA ARG A 57 -20.27 28.99 -3.02
C ARG A 57 -19.53 30.26 -3.43
N TRP A 58 -20.14 31.09 -4.27
CA TRP A 58 -19.59 32.36 -4.77
C TRP A 58 -19.38 33.44 -3.67
N SER A 59 -19.92 33.26 -2.47
CA SER A 59 -19.70 34.18 -1.33
C SER A 59 -18.28 34.13 -0.76
N GLY A 60 -17.51 33.09 -1.09
CA GLY A 60 -16.10 32.97 -0.69
C GLY A 60 -15.14 33.80 -1.55
N LEU A 61 -15.49 34.14 -2.80
CA LEU A 61 -14.55 34.81 -3.72
C LEU A 61 -14.18 36.24 -3.27
N VAL A 62 -15.11 36.97 -2.65
CA VAL A 62 -14.87 38.33 -2.16
C VAL A 62 -14.01 38.32 -0.89
N GLY A 63 -14.25 37.35 0.02
CA GLY A 63 -13.43 37.15 1.21
C GLY A 63 -12.03 36.62 0.87
N VAL A 64 -11.92 35.70 -0.10
CA VAL A 64 -10.65 35.16 -0.59
C VAL A 64 -9.83 36.23 -1.29
N PHE A 65 -10.43 37.19 -2.01
CA PHE A 65 -9.67 38.27 -2.66
C PHE A 65 -9.02 39.21 -1.62
N LEU A 66 -9.75 39.57 -0.56
CA LEU A 66 -9.22 40.35 0.56
C LEU A 66 -8.17 39.57 1.38
N LEU A 67 -8.41 38.28 1.61
CA LEU A 67 -7.47 37.41 2.30
C LEU A 67 -6.20 37.14 1.47
N MET A 68 -6.29 37.03 0.15
CA MET A 68 -5.15 36.86 -0.76
C MET A 68 -4.31 38.14 -0.88
N SER A 69 -4.92 39.32 -0.76
CA SER A 69 -4.18 40.58 -0.70
C SER A 69 -3.39 40.72 0.62
N LEU A 70 -3.99 40.32 1.75
CA LEU A 70 -3.31 40.26 3.06
C LEU A 70 -2.24 39.17 3.12
N LEU A 71 -2.53 37.97 2.61
CA LEU A 71 -1.57 36.85 2.55
C LEU A 71 -0.44 37.13 1.57
N GLY A 72 -0.68 37.84 0.46
CA GLY A 72 0.39 38.26 -0.46
C GLY A 72 1.41 39.18 0.20
N PHE A 73 0.95 40.12 1.03
CA PHE A 73 1.82 40.97 1.85
C PHE A 73 2.60 40.17 2.90
N PHE A 74 1.96 39.15 3.49
CA PHE A 74 2.62 38.24 4.45
C PHE A 74 3.62 37.29 3.77
N PHE A 75 3.34 36.82 2.56
CA PHE A 75 4.19 35.88 1.80
C PHE A 75 5.50 36.55 1.33
N ILE A 76 5.46 37.83 0.92
CA ILE A 76 6.69 38.59 0.62
C ILE A 76 7.59 38.71 1.87
N PHE A 77 6.98 38.82 3.06
CA PHE A 77 7.72 38.94 4.33
C PHE A 77 8.22 37.60 4.89
N TYR A 78 7.51 36.48 4.65
CA TYR A 78 7.83 35.15 5.21
C TYR A 78 8.53 34.18 4.24
N SER A 79 8.52 34.42 2.92
CA SER A 79 9.11 33.49 1.94
C SER A 79 10.65 33.39 1.95
N THR A 80 11.33 34.03 2.90
CA THR A 80 12.76 33.78 3.11
C THR A 80 13.04 32.56 3.97
N LYS A 81 12.06 31.97 4.67
CA LYS A 81 12.31 30.79 5.51
C LYS A 81 11.13 29.81 5.55
N GLY A 82 11.32 28.66 4.90
CA GLY A 82 10.67 27.41 5.33
C GLY A 82 9.80 26.73 4.28
N THR A 83 10.42 25.98 3.38
CA THR A 83 9.74 24.99 2.54
C THR A 83 9.38 23.78 3.42
N GLN A 84 8.10 23.63 3.78
CA GLN A 84 7.60 22.35 4.31
C GLN A 84 7.34 21.41 3.13
N ALA A 85 8.17 20.37 3.01
CA ALA A 85 7.93 19.26 2.11
C ALA A 85 6.80 18.39 2.67
N SER A 86 5.71 18.26 1.94
CA SER A 86 4.68 17.25 2.20
C SER A 86 5.31 15.86 2.11
N LYS A 87 5.30 15.12 3.22
CA LYS A 87 5.73 13.72 3.24
C LYS A 87 4.65 12.87 2.56
N VAL A 88 4.96 12.37 1.37
CA VAL A 88 4.17 11.33 0.69
C VAL A 88 4.39 10.02 1.45
N SER A 89 3.31 9.29 1.75
CA SER A 89 3.35 8.02 2.49
C SER A 89 3.47 6.85 1.52
N TYR A 90 4.06 5.73 1.96
CA TYR A 90 4.17 4.49 1.17
C TYR A 90 2.83 3.93 0.70
N SER A 91 1.73 4.29 1.36
CA SER A 91 0.37 3.96 0.95
C SER A 91 -0.12 4.75 -0.27
N ASP A 92 0.60 5.78 -0.74
CA ASP A 92 0.10 6.73 -1.75
C ASP A 92 0.53 6.39 -3.19
N VAL A 93 1.23 5.28 -3.39
CA VAL A 93 1.84 4.83 -4.66
C VAL A 93 1.21 3.56 -5.19
N GLY A 94 0.87 3.51 -6.48
CA GLY A 94 0.40 2.29 -7.14
C GLY A 94 -0.13 2.49 -8.56
N PRO A 95 -0.15 1.45 -9.42
CA PRO A 95 -0.49 1.54 -10.84
C PRO A 95 -1.96 1.92 -11.13
N GLY A 96 -2.81 2.04 -10.11
CA GLY A 96 -4.24 2.37 -10.25
C GLY A 96 -4.68 3.72 -9.67
N LYS A 97 -3.77 4.49 -9.05
CA LYS A 97 -4.16 5.72 -8.35
C LYS A 97 -4.34 6.90 -9.32
N PRO A 98 -5.54 7.50 -9.42
CA PRO A 98 -5.74 8.67 -10.27
C PRO A 98 -5.04 9.89 -9.66
N TYR A 99 -3.93 10.31 -10.27
CA TYR A 99 -3.21 11.52 -9.86
C TYR A 99 -3.98 12.77 -10.26
N LYS A 100 -4.14 13.72 -9.34
CA LYS A 100 -4.83 14.99 -9.64
C LYS A 100 -3.88 15.98 -10.31
N THR A 101 -2.58 15.84 -10.10
CA THR A 101 -1.55 16.72 -10.65
C THR A 101 -0.32 15.97 -11.16
N VAL A 102 0.44 16.60 -12.06
CA VAL A 102 1.73 16.09 -12.54
C VAL A 102 2.73 15.93 -11.39
N LYS A 103 2.75 16.86 -10.42
CA LYS A 103 3.65 16.78 -9.26
C LYS A 103 3.34 15.60 -8.33
N GLU A 104 2.05 15.28 -8.14
CA GLU A 104 1.65 14.08 -7.38
C GLU A 104 2.08 12.81 -8.10
N LYS A 105 1.94 12.77 -9.43
CA LYS A 105 2.43 11.66 -10.23
C LYS A 105 3.95 11.51 -10.11
N GLU A 106 4.71 12.58 -10.27
CA GLU A 106 6.18 12.55 -10.16
C GLU A 106 6.66 12.08 -8.78
N ALA A 107 6.00 12.52 -7.71
CA ALA A 107 6.31 12.07 -6.35
C ALA A 107 5.98 10.59 -6.14
N SER A 108 4.85 10.13 -6.71
CA SER A 108 4.44 8.74 -6.71
C SER A 108 5.43 7.86 -7.49
N ASP A 109 5.79 8.26 -8.72
CA ASP A 109 6.73 7.53 -9.57
C ASP A 109 8.11 7.42 -8.87
N ARG A 110 8.57 8.49 -8.21
CA ARG A 110 9.83 8.47 -7.44
C ARG A 110 9.76 7.49 -6.26
N LEU A 111 8.71 7.55 -5.47
CA LEU A 111 8.55 6.67 -4.31
C LEU A 111 8.40 5.20 -4.74
N SER A 112 7.71 4.93 -5.86
CA SER A 112 7.64 3.59 -6.43
C SER A 112 9.03 3.09 -6.84
N ALA A 113 9.84 3.94 -7.48
CA ALA A 113 11.21 3.60 -7.83
C ALA A 113 12.11 3.38 -6.60
N GLU A 114 11.91 4.14 -5.52
CA GLU A 114 12.61 3.93 -4.23
C GLU A 114 12.23 2.56 -3.63
N ILE A 115 10.94 2.21 -3.58
CA ILE A 115 10.48 0.90 -3.09
C ILE A 115 11.06 -0.25 -3.93
N GLU A 116 11.04 -0.13 -5.26
CA GLU A 116 11.63 -1.13 -6.15
C GLU A 116 13.14 -1.27 -5.94
N ALA A 117 13.84 -0.16 -5.70
CA ALA A 117 15.26 -0.16 -5.41
C ALA A 117 15.57 -0.85 -4.06
N ASP A 118 14.81 -0.54 -3.01
CA ASP A 118 14.95 -1.13 -1.68
C ASP A 118 14.63 -2.64 -1.70
N ALA A 119 13.56 -3.03 -2.41
CA ALA A 119 13.19 -4.44 -2.58
C ALA A 119 14.26 -5.22 -3.34
N LYS A 120 14.80 -4.62 -4.41
CA LYS A 120 15.89 -5.22 -5.18
C LYS A 120 17.14 -5.35 -4.34
N TRP A 121 17.55 -4.30 -3.63
CA TRP A 121 18.74 -4.32 -2.79
C TRP A 121 18.60 -5.37 -1.69
N GLY A 122 17.46 -5.40 -0.99
CA GLY A 122 17.16 -6.40 0.03
C GLY A 122 17.26 -7.82 -0.51
N LEU A 123 16.67 -8.10 -1.67
CA LEU A 123 16.70 -9.42 -2.31
C LEU A 123 18.12 -9.86 -2.72
N GLU A 124 18.93 -8.93 -3.24
CA GLU A 124 20.33 -9.17 -3.65
C GLU A 124 21.27 -9.42 -2.47
N HIS A 125 20.94 -8.92 -1.27
CA HIS A 125 21.79 -8.97 -0.08
C HIS A 125 21.21 -9.79 1.08
N LEU A 126 20.19 -10.63 0.83
CA LEU A 126 19.56 -11.48 1.86
C LEU A 126 20.55 -12.38 2.60
N ASP A 127 21.65 -12.76 1.95
CA ASP A 127 22.73 -13.57 2.53
C ASP A 127 23.46 -12.87 3.69
N LEU A 128 23.44 -11.53 3.74
CA LEU A 128 23.98 -10.76 4.88
C LEU A 128 23.29 -11.08 6.21
N THR A 129 22.04 -11.58 6.16
CA THR A 129 21.29 -11.98 7.36
C THR A 129 21.86 -13.25 8.01
N GLY A 130 22.68 -14.03 7.29
CA GLY A 130 23.24 -15.32 7.75
C GLY A 130 22.22 -16.46 7.86
N VAL A 131 20.94 -16.18 7.65
CA VAL A 131 19.82 -17.13 7.81
C VAL A 131 19.04 -17.27 6.50
N TRP A 132 18.80 -16.15 5.83
CA TRP A 132 18.15 -16.11 4.54
C TRP A 132 19.14 -16.25 3.39
N THR A 133 18.65 -16.75 2.27
CA THR A 133 19.32 -16.67 0.97
C THR A 133 18.29 -16.26 -0.07
N THR A 134 18.71 -15.60 -1.14
CA THR A 134 17.85 -15.28 -2.28
C THR A 134 17.19 -16.54 -2.84
N TYR A 135 17.94 -17.65 -2.92
CA TYR A 135 17.42 -18.94 -3.36
C TYR A 135 16.29 -19.43 -2.45
N TYR A 136 16.51 -19.45 -1.13
CA TYR A 136 15.50 -19.92 -0.18
C TYR A 136 14.26 -19.04 -0.19
N PHE A 137 14.42 -17.71 -0.17
CA PHE A 137 13.31 -16.77 -0.28
C PHE A 137 12.50 -17.01 -1.55
N ASN A 138 13.16 -17.15 -2.71
CA ASN A 138 12.48 -17.43 -3.98
C ASN A 138 11.81 -18.80 -4.02
N SER A 139 12.32 -19.80 -3.28
CA SER A 139 11.73 -21.13 -3.18
C SER A 139 10.45 -21.20 -2.33
N ILE A 140 10.14 -20.15 -1.55
CA ILE A 140 8.89 -20.10 -0.77
C ILE A 140 7.71 -20.09 -1.74
N GLN A 141 6.95 -21.18 -1.70
CA GLN A 141 5.74 -21.32 -2.49
C GLN A 141 4.59 -20.58 -1.80
N VAL A 142 4.16 -19.48 -2.43
CA VAL A 142 2.96 -18.75 -2.04
C VAL A 142 1.74 -19.55 -2.51
N THR A 143 0.75 -19.70 -1.63
CA THR A 143 -0.46 -20.46 -1.90
C THR A 143 -1.32 -19.84 -3.02
N THR A 144 -2.09 -20.68 -3.70
CA THR A 144 -3.16 -20.24 -4.58
C THR A 144 -4.47 -20.14 -3.81
N ALA A 145 -5.11 -18.96 -3.85
CA ALA A 145 -6.43 -18.74 -3.29
C ALA A 145 -7.49 -19.46 -4.13
N GLN A 146 -8.32 -20.30 -3.49
CA GLN A 146 -9.49 -20.90 -4.13
C GLN A 146 -10.76 -20.24 -3.63
N PHE A 147 -11.63 -19.91 -4.57
CA PHE A 147 -12.91 -19.26 -4.32
C PHE A 147 -14.03 -20.22 -4.71
N SER A 148 -15.02 -20.39 -3.84
CA SER A 148 -16.29 -21.00 -4.26
C SER A 148 -17.07 -20.05 -5.18
N ASP A 149 -17.93 -20.59 -6.05
CA ASP A 149 -18.70 -19.80 -7.02
C ASP A 149 -19.58 -18.70 -6.41
N LYS A 150 -19.87 -18.80 -5.10
CA LYS A 150 -20.72 -17.86 -4.36
C LYS A 150 -19.96 -17.02 -3.32
N ALA A 151 -18.65 -17.22 -3.15
CA ALA A 151 -17.88 -16.50 -2.15
C ALA A 151 -17.12 -15.32 -2.78
N ASN A 152 -17.22 -14.17 -2.13
CA ASN A 152 -16.44 -12.99 -2.49
C ASN A 152 -15.02 -13.06 -1.93
N SER A 153 -14.74 -13.93 -0.95
CA SER A 153 -13.43 -14.14 -0.33
C SER A 153 -12.92 -15.58 -0.52
N PRO A 154 -11.61 -15.84 -0.37
CA PRO A 154 -11.06 -17.19 -0.50
C PRO A 154 -11.69 -18.14 0.51
N THR A 155 -12.16 -19.30 0.04
CA THR A 155 -12.69 -20.36 0.91
C THR A 155 -11.59 -21.26 1.45
N THR A 156 -10.54 -21.45 0.67
CA THR A 156 -9.38 -22.29 1.00
C THR A 156 -8.12 -21.78 0.32
N TYR A 157 -7.00 -21.98 0.99
CA TYR A 157 -5.65 -21.80 0.44
C TYR A 157 -5.06 -23.18 0.18
N THR A 158 -4.45 -23.37 -1.00
CA THR A 158 -3.86 -24.66 -1.42
C THR A 158 -2.48 -24.49 -2.03
N ASN A 159 -1.66 -25.55 -2.00
CA ASN A 159 -0.32 -25.59 -2.60
C ASN A 159 0.65 -24.50 -2.10
N GLY A 160 0.49 -24.04 -0.84
CA GLY A 160 1.44 -23.12 -0.21
C GLY A 160 2.37 -23.83 0.77
N MET A 161 3.57 -23.29 0.97
CA MET A 161 4.44 -23.66 2.08
C MET A 161 3.77 -23.30 3.41
N LEU A 162 3.93 -24.14 4.43
CA LEU A 162 3.45 -23.83 5.77
C LEU A 162 4.40 -22.84 6.45
N PHE A 163 3.85 -21.80 7.08
CA PHE A 163 4.62 -20.85 7.88
C PHE A 163 5.43 -21.55 8.99
N SER A 164 4.89 -22.62 9.58
CA SER A 164 5.60 -23.42 10.57
C SER A 164 6.86 -24.12 10.02
N GLU A 165 6.89 -24.49 8.73
CA GLU A 165 8.06 -25.07 8.08
C GLU A 165 9.12 -24.01 7.81
N LEU A 166 8.68 -22.81 7.39
CA LEU A 166 9.55 -21.65 7.24
C LEU A 166 10.23 -21.31 8.57
N VAL A 167 9.47 -21.19 9.67
CA VAL A 167 10.01 -20.85 11.00
C VAL A 167 11.00 -21.89 11.52
N LYS A 168 10.83 -23.19 11.19
CA LYS A 168 11.84 -24.21 11.53
C LYS A 168 13.18 -23.96 10.85
N LYS A 169 13.18 -23.34 9.67
CA LYS A 169 14.38 -23.09 8.87
C LYS A 169 15.05 -21.77 9.21
N VAL A 170 14.26 -20.68 9.34
CA VAL A 170 14.79 -19.32 9.51
C VAL A 170 14.65 -18.76 10.93
N GLY A 171 14.08 -19.54 11.84
CA GLY A 171 13.78 -19.09 13.20
C GLY A 171 12.47 -18.32 13.29
N LYS A 172 12.20 -17.77 14.48
CA LYS A 172 10.97 -17.03 14.77
C LYS A 172 11.05 -15.59 14.25
N PRO A 173 9.94 -15.01 13.80
CA PRO A 173 9.89 -13.59 13.46
C PRO A 173 10.12 -12.71 14.69
N LYS A 174 10.44 -11.45 14.43
CA LYS A 174 10.61 -10.41 15.46
C LYS A 174 9.27 -9.91 15.97
N SER A 175 8.30 -9.77 15.07
CA SER A 175 6.92 -9.35 15.33
C SER A 175 5.95 -10.14 14.48
N GLU A 176 4.74 -10.29 14.99
CA GLU A 176 3.59 -10.80 14.24
C GLU A 176 2.40 -9.89 14.52
N GLU A 177 1.66 -9.51 13.48
CA GLU A 177 0.49 -8.65 13.58
C GLU A 177 -0.67 -9.15 12.71
N ASP A 178 -1.90 -8.79 13.10
CA ASP A 178 -3.09 -9.11 12.31
C ASP A 178 -3.06 -8.30 11.01
N TYR A 179 -3.03 -9.02 9.90
CA TYR A 179 -3.01 -8.46 8.55
C TYR A 179 -4.42 -8.38 7.92
N GLY A 180 -5.44 -8.79 8.67
CA GLY A 180 -6.84 -8.77 8.28
C GLY A 180 -7.29 -10.05 7.58
N ASN A 181 -8.58 -10.37 7.78
CA ASN A 181 -9.27 -11.54 7.23
C ASN A 181 -8.68 -12.88 7.66
N GLY A 182 -8.28 -12.98 8.93
CA GLY A 182 -7.71 -14.22 9.46
C GLY A 182 -6.33 -14.53 8.89
N ARG A 183 -5.60 -13.53 8.39
CA ARG A 183 -4.19 -13.63 8.04
C ARG A 183 -3.36 -12.81 9.02
N ASN A 184 -2.15 -13.27 9.28
CA ASN A 184 -1.15 -12.53 10.04
C ASN A 184 0.03 -12.21 9.13
N GLN A 185 0.71 -11.11 9.43
CA GLN A 185 2.02 -10.79 8.89
C GLN A 185 3.08 -11.09 9.95
N ALA A 186 4.15 -11.76 9.55
CA ALA A 186 5.32 -12.03 10.36
C ALA A 186 6.53 -11.27 9.79
N ASP A 187 7.16 -10.46 10.62
CA ASP A 187 8.27 -9.61 10.21
C ASP A 187 9.59 -10.14 10.76
N PHE A 188 10.57 -10.28 9.87
CA PHE A 188 11.93 -10.67 10.20
C PHE A 188 12.84 -9.48 9.94
N PHE A 189 13.41 -8.91 11.00
CA PHE A 189 14.29 -7.74 10.91
C PHE A 189 15.74 -8.11 11.21
N TYR A 190 16.62 -7.74 10.29
CA TYR A 190 18.06 -7.92 10.40
C TYR A 190 18.75 -6.57 10.18
N HIS A 191 19.84 -6.35 10.89
CA HIS A 191 20.66 -5.16 10.72
C HIS A 191 22.10 -5.51 11.01
N GLY A 192 23.01 -4.72 10.45
CA GLY A 192 24.42 -4.88 10.70
C GLY A 192 25.25 -3.76 10.10
N THR A 193 26.55 -4.02 10.06
CA THR A 193 27.55 -3.11 9.51
C THR A 193 28.39 -3.87 8.51
N ASP A 194 28.61 -3.30 7.33
CA ASP A 194 29.50 -3.85 6.32
C ASP A 194 30.98 -3.66 6.71
N LYS A 195 31.89 -4.22 5.90
CA LYS A 195 33.34 -4.12 6.13
C LYS A 195 33.89 -2.69 6.05
N LYS A 196 33.15 -1.75 5.46
CA LYS A 196 33.50 -0.32 5.31
C LYS A 196 32.86 0.55 6.38
N GLY A 197 32.09 -0.02 7.31
CA GLY A 197 31.38 0.73 8.35
C GLY A 197 29.98 1.22 7.92
N GLY A 198 29.50 0.85 6.73
CA GLY A 198 28.15 1.15 6.26
C GLY A 198 27.12 0.34 7.01
N LYS A 199 26.11 1.00 7.58
CA LYS A 199 24.98 0.33 8.24
C LYS A 199 24.00 -0.17 7.19
N TRP A 200 23.46 -1.35 7.41
CA TRP A 200 22.41 -1.92 6.58
C TRP A 200 21.27 -2.47 7.44
N THR A 201 20.08 -2.53 6.85
CA THR A 201 18.89 -3.17 7.43
C THR A 201 18.26 -4.04 6.35
N ILE A 202 17.75 -5.21 6.69
CA ILE A 202 16.95 -6.04 5.78
C ILE A 202 15.71 -6.47 6.55
N ALA A 203 14.55 -6.29 5.94
CA ALA A 203 13.27 -6.74 6.44
C ALA A 203 12.66 -7.76 5.48
N VAL A 204 12.26 -8.90 6.00
CA VAL A 204 11.47 -9.91 5.27
C VAL A 204 10.09 -9.97 5.89
N PHE A 205 9.07 -9.84 5.06
CA PHE A 205 7.67 -9.86 5.47
C PHE A 205 7.03 -11.13 4.92
N ILE A 206 6.41 -11.94 5.79
CA ILE A 206 5.70 -13.15 5.40
C ILE A 206 4.26 -13.04 5.87
N VAL A 207 3.32 -13.03 4.92
CA VAL A 207 1.89 -13.07 5.24
C VAL A 207 1.41 -14.50 5.15
N TYR A 208 0.67 -14.97 6.15
CA TYR A 208 0.13 -16.33 6.17
C TYR A 208 -1.32 -16.36 6.69
N ASP A 209 -2.09 -17.31 6.20
CA ASP A 209 -3.44 -17.57 6.69
C ASP A 209 -3.41 -18.33 8.02
N VAL A 210 -4.04 -17.77 9.04
CA VAL A 210 -3.99 -18.29 10.42
C VAL A 210 -4.65 -19.66 10.52
N LYS A 211 -5.69 -19.92 9.71
CA LYS A 211 -6.45 -21.18 9.76
C LYS A 211 -5.69 -22.35 9.12
N SER A 212 -5.15 -22.15 7.92
CA SER A 212 -4.42 -23.18 7.17
C SER A 212 -2.92 -23.22 7.51
N GLY A 213 -2.38 -22.12 8.05
CA GLY A 213 -0.95 -21.93 8.27
C GLY A 213 -0.15 -21.74 6.99
N MET A 214 -0.80 -21.62 5.81
CA MET A 214 -0.12 -21.48 4.53
C MET A 214 0.28 -20.04 4.26
N ILE A 215 1.45 -19.86 3.64
CA ILE A 215 1.97 -18.55 3.25
C ILE A 215 1.16 -18.01 2.06
N THR A 216 0.57 -16.83 2.23
CA THR A 216 -0.26 -16.10 1.26
C THR A 216 0.44 -14.93 0.60
N GLY A 217 1.58 -14.50 1.14
CA GLY A 217 2.38 -13.43 0.57
C GLY A 217 3.78 -13.41 1.14
N LYS A 218 4.71 -12.82 0.39
CA LYS A 218 6.07 -12.58 0.83
C LYS A 218 6.62 -11.33 0.17
N ASP A 219 7.36 -10.53 0.94
CA ASP A 219 8.05 -9.34 0.48
C ASP A 219 9.40 -9.20 1.19
N VAL A 220 10.32 -8.44 0.59
CA VAL A 220 11.63 -8.12 1.16
C VAL A 220 11.97 -6.67 0.86
N MET A 221 12.63 -6.00 1.81
CA MET A 221 13.16 -4.64 1.68
C MET A 221 14.53 -4.56 2.35
N GLY A 222 15.39 -3.62 1.95
CA GLY A 222 16.64 -3.32 2.67
C GLY A 222 17.28 -1.99 2.29
#